data_AF-A0A941J4U9-F1
#
_entry.id   AF-A0A941J4U9-F1
#
_cell.length_a   1.000
_cell.length_b   1.000
_cell.length_c   1.000
_cell.angle_alpha   90.00
_cell.angle_beta   90.00
_cell.angle_gamma   90.00
#
_symmetry.space_group_name_H-M   'P 1'
#
loop_
_entity.id
_entity.type
_entity.pdbx_description
1 polymer ?
#
loop_
_entity_poly.entity_id
_entity_poly.type
_entity_poly.pdbx_seq_one_letter_code
_entity_poly.pdbx_strand_id
1 'polypeptide(L)'
;MQGKDFEVYGKFDYVTAGSERMAEIYQESFQLPASHILRTGIPRTDFFLMMNQKGLPVMHCWPSIQNLSIRKSCYMPLHFVMTA
;
A
#
# COMPACT_ATOMS: atom_id res chain seq x y z
N MET A 1 -5.44 15.49 -23.71
CA MET A 1 -4.97 16.46 -22.71
C MET A 1 -4.30 15.64 -21.62
N GLN A 2 -2.96 15.57 -21.60
CA GLN A 2 -2.23 14.79 -20.60
C GLN A 2 -1.91 15.74 -19.43
N GLY A 3 -2.46 15.43 -18.25
CA GLY A 3 -2.22 16.16 -17.01
C GLY A 3 -0.85 15.86 -16.41
N LYS A 4 -0.48 16.60 -15.36
CA LYS A 4 0.84 16.51 -14.70
C LYS A 4 1.13 15.11 -14.12
N ASP A 5 0.08 14.34 -13.82
CA ASP A 5 0.21 13.00 -13.27
C ASP A 5 0.93 12.05 -14.23
N PHE A 6 0.70 12.15 -15.54
CA PHE A 6 1.40 11.34 -16.53
C PHE A 6 2.90 11.63 -16.56
N GLU A 7 3.30 12.87 -16.31
CA GLU A 7 4.71 13.26 -16.24
C GLU A 7 5.41 12.67 -15.00
N VAL A 8 4.70 12.54 -13.89
CA VAL A 8 5.24 11.93 -12.67
C VAL A 8 5.32 10.42 -12.83
N TYR A 9 4.23 9.78 -13.25
CA TYR A 9 4.18 8.32 -13.36
C TYR A 9 5.03 7.76 -14.50
N GLY A 10 5.26 8.54 -15.56
CA GLY A 10 6.18 8.17 -16.65
C GLY A 10 7.66 8.14 -16.26
N LYS A 11 8.04 8.67 -15.08
CA LYS A 11 9.42 8.64 -14.58
C LYS A 11 9.78 7.36 -13.82
N PHE A 12 8.80 6.52 -13.49
CA PHE A 12 9.05 5.28 -12.77
C PHE A 12 9.34 4.14 -13.74
N ASP A 13 10.46 3.46 -13.53
CA ASP A 13 10.79 2.23 -14.25
C ASP A 13 9.82 1.10 -13.89
N TYR A 14 9.47 1.01 -12.60
CA TYR A 14 8.58 -0.02 -12.07
C TYR A 14 7.65 0.50 -10.98
N VAL A 15 6.41 0.00 -10.97
CA VAL A 15 5.40 0.28 -9.96
C VAL A 15 4.87 -1.03 -9.39
N THR A 16 4.84 -1.18 -8.06
CA THR A 16 4.31 -2.37 -7.41
C THR A 16 2.79 -2.34 -7.32
N ALA A 17 2.13 -3.44 -7.68
CA ALA A 17 0.70 -3.63 -7.51
C ALA A 17 0.41 -4.75 -6.50
N GLY A 18 -0.55 -4.48 -5.61
CA GLY A 18 -1.03 -5.42 -4.61
C GLY A 18 -2.04 -6.45 -5.13
N SER A 19 -2.69 -6.17 -6.26
CA SER A 19 -3.70 -7.04 -6.87
C SER A 19 -3.78 -6.82 -8.37
N GLU A 20 -4.39 -7.78 -9.07
CA GLU A 20 -4.68 -7.67 -10.50
C GLU A 20 -5.54 -6.45 -10.82
N ARG A 21 -6.59 -6.24 -10.02
CA ARG A 21 -7.49 -5.10 -10.20
C ARG A 21 -6.77 -3.75 -10.04
N MET A 22 -5.79 -3.67 -9.14
CA MET A 22 -4.97 -2.47 -8.95
C MET A 22 -4.09 -2.21 -10.18
N ALA A 23 -3.53 -3.25 -10.79
CA ALA A 23 -2.74 -3.14 -12.01
C ALA A 23 -3.58 -2.66 -13.21
N GLU A 24 -4.83 -3.12 -13.33
CA GLU A 24 -5.78 -2.63 -14.36
C GLU A 24 -6.06 -1.13 -14.20
N ILE A 25 -6.36 -0.68 -12.97
CA ILE A 25 -6.63 0.73 -12.67
C ILE A 25 -5.43 1.60 -13.02
N TYR A 26 -4.20 1.12 -12.77
CA TYR A 26 -2.98 1.86 -13.10
C TYR A 26 -2.76 2.01 -14.60
N GLN A 27 -3.09 0.99 -15.38
CA GLN A 27 -3.04 1.05 -16.83
C GLN A 27 -4.07 2.05 -17.37
N GLU A 28 -5.31 2.01 -16.86
CA GLU A 28 -6.38 2.90 -17.30
C GLU A 28 -6.16 4.36 -16.88
N SER A 29 -5.78 4.59 -15.62
CA SER A 29 -5.71 5.93 -15.02
C SER A 29 -4.40 6.64 -15.36
N PHE A 30 -3.28 5.92 -15.36
CA PHE A 30 -1.94 6.49 -15.53
C PHE A 30 -1.27 6.12 -16.85
N GLN A 31 -1.95 5.36 -17.73
CA GLN A 31 -1.44 4.96 -19.04
C GLN A 31 -0.09 4.23 -18.97
N LEU A 32 0.16 3.54 -17.85
CA LEU A 32 1.37 2.74 -17.65
C LEU A 32 1.26 1.41 -18.42
N PRO A 33 2.33 0.96 -19.10
CA PRO A 33 2.33 -0.36 -19.71
C PRO A 33 2.37 -1.45 -18.64
N ALA A 34 1.72 -2.59 -18.91
CA ALA A 34 1.69 -3.72 -17.98
C ALA A 34 3.10 -4.23 -17.60
N SER A 35 4.09 -4.07 -18.48
CA SER A 35 5.49 -4.45 -18.23
C SER A 35 6.18 -3.62 -17.14
N HIS A 36 5.70 -2.41 -16.87
CA HIS A 36 6.21 -1.56 -15.79
C HIS A 36 5.54 -1.88 -14.44
N ILE A 37 4.57 -2.79 -14.40
CA ILE A 37 3.81 -3.10 -13.18
C ILE A 37 4.27 -4.43 -12.60
N LEU A 38 4.88 -4.37 -11.41
CA LEU A 38 5.34 -5.54 -10.65
C LEU A 38 4.23 -6.05 -9.73
N ARG A 39 3.77 -7.28 -9.97
CA ARG A 39 2.69 -7.92 -9.21
C ARG A 39 3.22 -8.69 -7.99
N THR A 40 3.94 -7.97 -7.12
CA THR A 40 4.65 -8.57 -5.97
C THR A 40 3.94 -8.36 -4.64
N GLY A 41 2.84 -7.61 -4.60
CA GLY A 41 2.24 -7.16 -3.34
C GLY A 41 2.68 -5.73 -2.96
N ILE A 42 2.23 -5.25 -1.79
CA ILE A 42 2.61 -3.93 -1.26
C ILE A 42 3.67 -4.13 -0.17
N PRO A 43 4.92 -3.65 -0.34
CA PRO A 43 6.00 -3.88 0.63
C PRO A 43 5.65 -3.45 2.07
N ARG A 44 4.90 -2.35 2.22
CA ARG A 44 4.42 -1.86 3.53
C ARG A 44 3.51 -2.87 4.25
N THR A 45 2.81 -3.73 3.50
CA THR A 45 1.91 -4.75 4.07
C THR A 45 2.61 -6.05 4.43
N ASP A 46 3.87 -6.24 4.00
CA ASP A 46 4.64 -7.46 4.29
C ASP A 46 4.77 -7.70 5.80
N PHE A 47 4.86 -6.61 6.56
CA PHE A 47 4.81 -6.61 8.02
C PHE A 47 3.60 -7.36 8.60
N PHE A 48 2.40 -7.19 8.03
CA PHE A 48 1.19 -7.85 8.51
C PHE A 48 1.20 -9.35 8.20
N LEU A 49 1.83 -9.76 7.11
CA LEU A 49 2.02 -11.16 6.75
C LEU A 49 3.01 -11.85 7.70
N MET A 50 4.05 -11.13 8.10
CA MET A 50 5.02 -11.62 9.08
C MET A 50 4.48 -11.63 10.51
N MET A 51 3.57 -10.74 10.91
CA MET A 51 2.94 -10.80 12.25
C MET A 51 2.10 -12.06 12.46
N ASN A 52 1.53 -12.62 11.39
CA ASN A 52 0.83 -13.91 11.45
C ASN A 52 1.81 -15.09 11.51
N GLN A 53 3.08 -14.87 11.19
CA GLN A 53 4.18 -15.82 11.34
C GLN A 53 4.85 -15.56 12.69
N LYS A 54 4.39 -16.29 13.71
CA LYS A 54 4.79 -16.18 15.12
C LYS A 54 6.28 -15.85 15.31
N GLY A 55 6.63 -14.60 15.63
CA GLY A 55 7.94 -14.26 16.21
C GLY A 55 8.66 -12.98 15.78
N LEU A 56 7.98 -11.88 15.45
CA LEU A 56 8.69 -10.61 15.18
C LEU A 56 8.76 -9.66 16.40
N PRO A 57 9.89 -8.95 16.60
CA PRO A 57 10.17 -8.10 17.77
C PRO A 57 9.45 -6.73 17.75
N VAL A 58 8.49 -6.52 16.84
CA VAL A 58 7.83 -5.22 16.70
C VAL A 58 6.96 -4.84 17.90
N MET A 59 6.50 -5.84 18.67
CA MET A 59 5.82 -5.59 19.94
C MET A 59 6.68 -4.74 20.87
N HIS A 60 8.01 -4.81 20.76
CA HIS A 60 8.89 -3.99 21.59
C HIS A 60 8.80 -2.50 21.24
N CYS A 61 8.59 -2.15 19.96
CA CYS A 61 8.58 -0.76 19.50
C CYS A 61 7.20 -0.09 19.64
N TRP A 62 6.12 -0.86 19.75
CA TRP A 62 4.75 -0.36 19.94
C TRP A 62 3.98 -1.12 21.03
N PRO A 63 4.26 -0.81 22.32
CA PRO A 63 3.60 -1.49 23.45
C PRO A 63 2.09 -1.23 23.53
N SER A 64 1.59 -0.14 22.93
CA SER A 64 0.15 0.19 22.85
C SER A 64 -0.67 -0.79 22.01
N ILE A 65 -0.01 -1.66 21.23
CA ILE A 65 -0.65 -2.64 20.36
C ILE A 65 -0.80 -4.02 21.03
N GLN A 66 -0.04 -4.29 22.11
CA GLN A 66 0.09 -5.62 22.72
C GLN A 66 -1.22 -6.16 23.35
N ASN A 67 -2.18 -5.29 23.67
CA ASN A 67 -3.47 -5.64 24.29
C ASN A 67 -4.69 -5.21 23.45
N LEU A 68 -4.53 -5.14 22.13
CA LEU A 68 -5.65 -4.96 21.21
C LEU A 68 -6.44 -6.27 21.10
N SER A 69 -7.31 -6.52 22.08
CA SER A 69 -8.49 -7.37 21.85
C SER A 69 -9.18 -6.90 20.57
N ILE A 70 -9.64 -7.85 19.75
CA ILE A 70 -10.20 -7.74 18.38
C ILE A 70 -11.33 -6.67 18.22
N ARG A 71 -11.68 -5.94 19.28
CA ARG A 71 -12.67 -4.86 19.36
C ARG A 71 -12.06 -3.46 19.51
N LYS A 72 -11.03 -3.09 18.74
CA LYS A 72 -10.79 -1.66 18.49
C LYS A 72 -11.24 -1.32 17.09
N SER A 73 -12.35 -0.58 17.02
CA SER A 73 -12.78 0.09 15.80
C SER A 73 -11.75 1.17 15.49
N CYS A 74 -10.83 0.87 14.59
CA CYS A 74 -9.90 1.85 14.04
C CYS A 74 -10.67 2.68 13.01
N TYR A 75 -11.31 3.77 13.45
CA TYR A 75 -11.92 4.73 12.54
C TYR A 75 -10.86 5.72 12.06
N MET A 76 -10.53 5.67 10.77
CA MET A 76 -9.73 6.71 10.11
C MET A 76 -10.66 7.50 9.18
N PRO A 77 -11.10 8.72 9.57
CA PRO A 77 -11.90 9.55 8.68
C PRO A 77 -11.08 9.95 7.44
N LEU A 78 -11.68 9.89 6.24
CA LEU A 78 -11.00 10.18 4.97
C LEU A 78 -10.30 11.56 4.96
N HIS A 79 -10.85 12.55 5.66
CA HIS A 79 -10.30 13.91 5.70
C HIS A 79 -8.89 14.00 6.35
N PHE A 80 -8.54 13.04 7.21
CA PHE A 80 -7.24 13.02 7.90
C PHE A 80 -6.12 12.37 7.06
N VAL A 81 -6.46 11.60 6.01
CA VAL A 81 -5.47 10.90 5.17
C VAL A 81 -4.92 11.78 4.04
N MET A 82 -5.62 12.85 3.67
CA MET A 82 -5.24 13.74 2.55
C MET A 82 -4.44 14.98 2.96
N THR A 83 -4.11 15.13 4.25
CA THR A 83 -3.38 16.30 4.79
C THR A 83 -1.94 15.98 5.23
N ALA A 84 -1.40 14.82 4.83
CA ALA A 84 -0.05 14.36 5.19
C ALA A 84 0.90 14.38 3.99
#